data_AF-A0A1M5I9L9-F1
#
_entry.id   AF-A0A1M5I9L9-F1
#
_cell.length_a   1.000
_cell.length_b   1.000
_cell.length_c   1.000
_cell.angle_alpha   90.00
_cell.angle_beta   90.00
_cell.angle_gamma   90.00
#
_symmetry.space_group_name_H-M   'P 1'
#
loop_
_entity.id
_entity.type
_entity.pdbx_description
1 polymer ?
#
loop_
_entity_poly.entity_id
_entity_poly.type
_entity_poly.pdbx_seq_one_letter_code
_entity_poly.pdbx_strand_id
1 'polypeptide(L)' 'MRVHAAYQKDGRIVAIAEIVEDGDERLAVRLLPDDEHEVVEVEVPREFDDKPFAELVERFRVRSGPEGPTLTPR' A
#
# COMPACT_ATOMS: atom_id res chain seq x y z
N MET A 1 -9.84 4.17 -19.37
CA MET A 1 -9.12 3.90 -18.10
C MET A 1 -9.61 4.89 -17.06
N ARG A 2 -10.20 4.41 -15.97
CA ARG A 2 -10.58 5.22 -14.80
C ARG A 2 -9.68 4.79 -13.65
N VAL A 3 -9.19 5.74 -12.88
CA VAL A 3 -8.28 5.48 -11.76
C VAL A 3 -8.72 6.27 -10.53
N HIS A 4 -8.46 5.74 -9.34
CA HIS A 4 -8.47 6.51 -8.10
C HIS A 4 -7.04 6.95 -7.80
N ALA A 5 -6.82 8.23 -7.52
CA ALA A 5 -5.51 8.74 -7.10
C ALA A 5 -5.57 9.15 -5.63
N ALA A 6 -4.58 8.72 -4.83
CA ALA A 6 -4.30 9.36 -3.55
C ALA A 6 -3.21 10.40 -3.76
N TYR A 7 -3.43 11.61 -3.23
CA TYR A 7 -2.51 12.72 -3.39
C TYR A 7 -2.37 13.50 -2.08
N GLN A 8 -1.21 14.12 -1.89
CA GLN A 8 -0.92 15.02 -0.78
C GLN A 8 -1.58 16.39 -1.00
N LYS A 9 -1.61 17.22 0.05
CA LYS A 9 -2.24 18.56 0.00
C LYS A 9 -1.61 19.50 -1.03
N ASP A 10 -0.35 19.27 -1.41
CA ASP A 10 0.38 20.01 -2.43
C ASP A 10 0.10 19.52 -3.86
N GLY A 11 -0.67 18.44 -4.01
CA GLY A 11 -1.01 17.82 -5.30
C GLY A 11 -0.10 16.68 -5.73
N ARG A 12 0.94 16.30 -4.96
CA ARG A 12 1.80 15.15 -5.27
C ARG A 12 0.99 13.86 -5.17
N ILE A 13 0.94 13.08 -6.25
CA ILE A 13 0.31 11.76 -6.27
C ILE A 13 1.22 10.79 -5.50
N VAL A 14 0.64 10.07 -4.53
CA VAL A 14 1.34 9.03 -3.74
C VAL A 14 0.80 7.62 -4.06
N ALA A 15 -0.35 7.53 -4.72
CA ALA A 15 -0.95 6.27 -5.14
C ALA A 15 -1.84 6.44 -6.36
N ILE A 16 -1.86 5.45 -7.26
CA ILE A 16 -2.91 5.31 -8.27
C ILE A 16 -3.51 3.91 -8.15
N ALA A 17 -4.82 3.77 -8.24
CA ALA A 17 -5.49 2.48 -8.34
C ALA A 17 -6.25 2.42 -9.66
N GLU A 18 -5.96 1.41 -10.47
CA GLU A 18 -6.67 1.18 -11.72
C GLU A 18 -7.97 0.43 -11.42
N ILE A 19 -9.08 0.98 -11.93
CA ILE A 19 -10.36 0.27 -11.90
C ILE A 19 -10.34 -0.71 -13.08
N VAL A 20 -10.11 -1.97 -12.77
CA VAL A 20 -10.25 -3.06 -13.73
C VAL A 20 -11.67 -3.60 -13.60
N GLU A 21 -12.54 -3.27 -14.55
CA GLU A 21 -13.84 -3.93 -14.70
C GLU A 21 -13.60 -5.33 -15.30
N ASP A 22 -13.16 -6.27 -14.47
CA ASP A 22 -13.31 -7.69 -14.73
C ASP A 22 -14.35 -8.22 -13.75
N GLY A 23 -15.14 -9.23 -14.13
CA GLY A 23 -16.42 -9.65 -13.52
C GLY A 23 -16.46 -9.98 -12.01
N ASP A 24 -15.38 -9.71 -11.28
CA ASP A 24 -15.15 -9.94 -9.86
C ASP A 24 -14.97 -8.64 -9.01
N GLU A 25 -15.24 -7.44 -9.55
CA GLU A 25 -15.15 -6.16 -8.79
C GLU A 25 -13.79 -5.92 -8.10
N ARG A 26 -12.69 -6.45 -8.66
CA ARG A 26 -11.37 -6.36 -8.00
C ARG A 26 -10.73 -5.00 -8.26
N LEU A 27 -10.46 -4.28 -7.18
CA LEU A 27 -9.74 -3.02 -7.20
C LEU A 27 -8.23 -3.29 -7.22
N ALA A 28 -7.55 -3.04 -8.34
CA ALA A 28 -6.11 -3.20 -8.45
C ALA A 28 -5.43 -1.86 -8.12
N VAL A 29 -4.63 -1.82 -7.04
CA VAL A 29 -3.87 -0.63 -6.67
C VAL A 29 -2.47 -0.71 -7.28
N ARG A 30 -2.11 0.25 -8.14
CA ARG A 30 -0.75 0.45 -8.65
C ARG A 30 -0.17 1.75 -8.09
N LEU A 31 0.41 1.64 -6.91
CA LEU A 31 1.17 2.73 -6.31
C LEU A 31 2.34 3.11 -7.25
N LEU A 32 2.47 4.40 -7.59
CA LEU A 32 3.59 4.91 -8.36
C LEU A 32 4.70 5.29 -7.37
N PRO A 33 5.89 4.67 -7.43
CA PRO A 33 7.01 5.10 -6.62
C PRO A 33 7.43 6.52 -7.04
N ASP A 34 7.97 7.27 -6.09
CA ASP A 34 8.69 8.51 -6.35
C ASP A 34 10.08 8.45 -5.71
N ASP A 35 10.93 9.44 -5.97
CA ASP A 35 12.34 9.41 -5.57
C ASP A 35 12.55 9.30 -4.05
N GLU A 36 11.53 9.57 -3.23
CA GLU A 36 11.61 9.53 -1.77
C GLU A 36 10.83 8.36 -1.15
N HIS A 37 10.05 7.62 -1.94
CA HIS A 37 9.16 6.57 -1.44
C HIS A 37 9.23 5.29 -2.27
N GLU A 38 9.64 4.21 -1.62
CA GLU A 38 9.53 2.87 -2.17
C GLU A 38 8.14 2.30 -1.93
N VAL A 39 7.59 1.67 -2.96
CA VAL A 39 6.34 0.93 -2.92
C VAL A 39 6.67 -0.54 -2.92
N VAL A 40 6.17 -1.24 -1.91
CA VAL A 40 6.41 -2.68 -1.75
C VAL A 40 5.13 -3.38 -1.31
N GLU A 41 4.88 -4.56 -1.88
CA GLU A 41 3.85 -5.46 -1.38
C GLU A 41 4.41 -6.22 -0.16
N VAL A 42 3.66 -6.22 0.94
CA VAL A 42 4.03 -6.94 2.17
C VAL A 42 2.80 -7.65 2.69
N GLU A 43 3.00 -8.88 3.18
CA GLU A 43 1.94 -9.63 3.83
C GLU A 43 1.69 -9.08 5.25
N VAL A 44 0.42 -8.79 5.55
CA VAL A 44 -0.03 -8.47 6.91
C VAL A 44 -0.29 -9.79 7.64
N PRO A 45 0.18 -9.97 8.90
CA PRO A 45 -0.14 -11.18 9.65
C PRO A 45 -1.65 -11.30 9.88
N ARG A 46 -2.20 -12.50 9.68
CA ARG A 46 -3.65 -12.75 9.63
C ARG A 46 -4.43 -12.25 10.84
N GLU A 47 -3.82 -12.24 12.01
CA GLU A 47 -4.45 -11.74 13.24
C GLU A 47 -4.72 -10.22 13.22
N PHE A 48 -4.24 -9.52 12.18
CA PHE A 48 -4.43 -8.09 11.94
C PHE A 48 -5.26 -7.75 10.70
N ASP A 49 -5.80 -8.74 9.96
CA ASP A 49 -6.51 -8.50 8.68
C ASP A 49 -7.71 -7.54 8.84
N ASP A 50 -8.41 -7.61 9.99
CA ASP A 50 -9.59 -6.78 10.29
C ASP A 50 -9.25 -5.48 11.02
N LYS A 51 -7.96 -5.14 11.16
CA LYS A 51 -7.55 -3.97 11.93
C LYS A 51 -7.50 -2.70 11.07
N PRO A 52 -7.90 -1.54 11.61
CA PRO A 52 -7.76 -0.28 10.90
C PRO A 52 -6.30 -0.02 10.54
N PHE A 53 -6.06 0.60 9.38
CA PHE A 53 -4.72 0.96 8.91
C PHE A 53 -3.91 1.76 9.97
N ALA A 54 -4.56 2.65 10.71
CA ALA A 54 -3.92 3.42 11.78
C ALA A 54 -3.29 2.52 12.86
N GLU A 55 -3.96 1.43 13.25
CA GLU A 55 -3.45 0.47 14.24
C GLU A 55 -2.25 -0.32 13.68
N LEU A 56 -2.27 -0.66 12.38
CA LEU A 56 -1.15 -1.33 11.73
C LEU A 56 0.10 -0.44 11.71
N VAL A 57 -0.07 0.85 11.36
CA VAL A 57 1.03 1.82 11.29
C VAL A 57 1.66 2.05 12.66
N GLU A 58 0.88 2.02 13.74
CA GLU A 58 1.39 2.14 15.12
C GLU A 58 2.16 0.91 15.60
N ARG A 59 1.87 -0.28 15.06
CA ARG A 59 2.47 -1.55 15.51
C ARG A 59 3.64 -2.02 14.67
N PHE A 60 3.63 -1.71 13.38
CA PHE A 60 4.61 -2.23 12.43
C PHE A 60 5.43 -1.14 11.74
N ARG A 61 6.63 -1.53 11.34
CA ARG A 61 7.47 -0.81 10.38
C ARG A 61 7.93 -1.76 9.29
N VAL A 62 8.12 -1.24 8.08
CA VAL A 62 8.76 -1.99 7.00
C VAL A 62 10.25 -2.03 7.25
N ARG A 63 10.84 -3.22 7.12
CA ARG A 63 12.30 -3.41 7.12
C ARG A 63 12.71 -4.07 5.82
N SER A 64 13.64 -3.43 5.10
CA SER A 64 14.26 -4.04 3.92
C SER A 64 15.22 -5.15 4.35
N GLY A 65 15.12 -6.31 3.69
CA GLY A 65 15.97 -7.48 3.93
C GLY A 65 16.40 -8.15 2.63
N PRO A 66 17.33 -9.12 2.70
CA PRO A 66 17.84 -9.83 1.52
C PRO A 66 16.77 -10.66 0.79
N GLU A 67 15.69 -11.04 1.48
CA GLU A 67 14.54 -11.75 0.92
C GLU A 67 13.40 -10.81 0.48
N GLY A 68 13.62 -9.50 0.62
CA GLY A 68 12.61 -8.47 0.38
C GLY A 68 12.18 -7.72 1.65
N PRO A 69 11.29 -6.74 1.49
CA PRO A 69 10.73 -5.96 2.58
C PRO A 69 9.74 -6.80 3.41
N THR A 70 9.81 -6.69 4.73
CA THR A 70 8.88 -7.36 5.65
C THR A 70 8.33 -6.40 6.69
N LEU A 71 7.12 -6.69 7.20
CA LEU A 71 6.60 -6.02 8.40
C LEU A 71 7.33 -6.55 9.63
N THR A 72 7.85 -5.64 10.44
CA THR A 72 8.46 -5.95 11.72
C THR A 72 7.77 -5.15 12.82
N PRO A 73 7.58 -5.72 14.03
CA PRO A 73 7.12 -4.95 15.17
C PRO A 73 8.01 -3.72 15.38
N ARG A 74 7.39 -2.59 15.73
CA ARG A 74 8.12 -1.36 16.06
C ARG A 74 8.95 -1.49 17.31
#